data_AF-A0A1H5MEK9-F1
#
_entry.id   AF-A0A1H5MEK9-F1
#
_cell.length_a   1.000
_cell.length_b   1.000
_cell.length_c   1.000
_cell.angle_alpha   90.00
_cell.angle_beta   90.00
_cell.angle_gamma   90.00
#
_symmetry.space_group_name_H-M   'P 1'
#
loop_
_entity.id
_entity.type
_entity.pdbx_description
1 polymer ?
#
loop_
_entity_poly.entity_id
_entity_poly.type
_entity_poly.pdbx_seq_one_letter_code
_entity_poly.pdbx_strand_id
1 'polypeptide(L)' 'MLLYGVLALIAGSASIVVACGCRGVDVWVWDWSDVTFSPRYRTRWGTPWKNLERMRLQFGFVGVVLVLVGLVTMTR' A
#
# COMPACT_ATOMS: atom_id res chain seq x y z
N MET A 1 -12.16 -16.66 9.89
CA MET A 1 -10.69 -16.53 10.01
C MET A 1 -10.02 -16.63 8.65
N LEU A 2 -10.33 -17.69 7.87
CA LEU A 2 -9.83 -17.88 6.51
C LEU A 2 -10.06 -16.66 5.57
N LEU A 3 -11.29 -16.14 5.47
CA LEU A 3 -11.56 -15.00 4.57
C LEU A 3 -10.68 -13.76 4.88
N TYR A 4 -10.47 -13.45 6.16
CA TYR A 4 -9.63 -12.34 6.59
C TYR A 4 -8.15 -12.57 6.29
N GLY A 5 -7.67 -13.80 6.44
CA GLY A 5 -6.29 -14.14 6.07
C GLY A 5 -6.05 -14.05 4.56
N VAL A 6 -7.03 -14.45 3.72
CA VAL A 6 -6.93 -14.30 2.26
C VAL A 6 -6.87 -12.81 1.89
N LEU A 7 -7.76 -12.00 2.46
CA LEU A 7 -7.78 -10.56 2.21
C LEU A 7 -6.46 -9.89 2.62
N ALA A 8 -5.88 -10.29 3.75
CA ALA A 8 -4.59 -9.78 4.20
C ALA A 8 -3.44 -10.17 3.27
N LEU A 9 -3.44 -11.42 2.76
CA LEU A 9 -2.45 -11.86 1.76
C LEU A 9 -2.58 -11.10 0.44
N ILE A 10 -3.80 -10.86 -0.04
CA ILE A 10 -4.05 -10.09 -1.26
C ILE A 10 -3.61 -8.64 -1.07
N ALA A 11 -4.02 -7.99 0.03
CA ALA A 11 -3.65 -6.62 0.31
C ALA A 11 -2.12 -6.48 0.51
N GLY A 12 -1.51 -7.44 1.20
CA GLY A 12 -0.07 -7.45 1.44
C GLY A 12 0.75 -7.63 0.17
N SER A 13 0.37 -8.59 -0.69
CA SER A 13 1.03 -8.82 -1.99
C SER A 13 0.86 -7.63 -2.93
N ALA A 14 -0.33 -7.04 -3.03
CA ALA A 14 -0.55 -5.82 -3.80
C ALA A 14 0.35 -4.67 -3.32
N SER A 15 0.51 -4.52 -2.00
CA SER A 15 1.37 -3.50 -1.40
C SER A 15 2.86 -3.72 -1.70
N ILE A 16 3.31 -4.97 -1.75
CA ILE A 16 4.68 -5.33 -2.15
C ILE A 16 4.93 -5.01 -3.63
N VAL A 17 3.95 -5.26 -4.51
CA VAL A 17 4.06 -4.90 -5.94
C VAL A 17 4.24 -3.39 -6.13
N VAL A 18 3.50 -2.59 -5.35
CA VAL A 18 3.66 -1.12 -5.30
C VAL A 18 5.05 -0.76 -4.76
N ALA A 19 5.50 -1.37 -3.68
CA ALA A 19 6.81 -1.08 -3.09
C ALA A 19 7.98 -1.40 -4.04
N CYS A 20 7.89 -2.50 -4.80
CA CYS A 20 8.89 -2.89 -5.79
C CYS A 20 8.86 -2.05 -7.07
N GLY A 21 7.85 -1.19 -7.26
CA GLY A 21 7.72 -0.36 -8.46
C GLY A 21 7.53 -1.17 -9.75
N CYS A 22 6.91 -2.35 -9.66
CA CYS A 22 6.69 -3.22 -10.80
C CYS A 22 5.89 -2.47 -11.88
N ARG A 23 6.45 -2.33 -13.09
CA ARG A 23 5.80 -1.64 -14.23
C ARG A 23 5.35 -0.20 -13.94
N GLY A 24 5.96 0.50 -12.98
CA GLY A 24 5.55 1.87 -12.64
C GLY A 24 4.19 1.95 -11.93
N VAL A 25 3.70 0.83 -11.38
CA VAL A 25 2.47 0.80 -10.56
C VAL A 25 2.58 1.75 -9.38
N ASP A 26 3.77 1.96 -8.83
CA ASP A 26 4.01 2.91 -7.74
C ASP A 26 3.71 4.35 -8.15
N VAL A 27 4.04 4.74 -9.39
CA VAL A 27 3.75 6.07 -9.94
C VAL A 27 2.25 6.21 -10.19
N TRP A 28 1.60 5.15 -10.67
CA TRP A 28 0.16 5.16 -10.89
C TRP A 28 -0.63 5.29 -9.56
N VAL A 29 -0.24 4.55 -8.52
CA VAL A 29 -0.86 4.68 -7.18
C VAL A 29 -0.55 6.05 -6.58
N TRP A 30 0.65 6.58 -6.80
CA TRP A 30 1.00 7.93 -6.37
C TRP A 30 0.10 8.98 -7.03
N ASP A 31 -0.05 8.94 -8.34
CA ASP A 31 -0.88 9.87 -9.10
C ASP A 31 -2.37 9.73 -8.73
N TRP A 32 -2.85 8.48 -8.62
CA TRP A 32 -4.21 8.20 -8.17
C TRP A 32 -4.48 8.71 -6.76
N SER A 33 -3.48 8.66 -5.87
CA SER A 33 -3.62 9.21 -4.53
C SER A 33 -3.73 10.73 -4.52
N ASP A 34 -3.02 11.42 -5.42
CA ASP A 34 -3.17 12.86 -5.54
C ASP A 34 -4.60 13.20 -5.97
N VAL A 35 -5.14 12.48 -6.97
CA VAL A 35 -6.52 12.65 -7.46
C VAL A 35 -7.58 12.28 -6.40
N THR A 36 -7.37 11.20 -5.64
CA THR A 36 -8.36 10.68 -4.69
C THR A 36 -8.40 11.51 -3.40
N PHE A 37 -7.26 12.06 -2.97
CA PHE A 37 -7.18 12.87 -1.76
C PHE A 37 -7.29 14.39 -2.02
N SER A 38 -7.20 14.86 -3.28
CA SER A 38 -7.35 16.29 -3.65
C SER A 38 -8.66 16.54 -4.39
N PRO A 39 -9.68 17.19 -3.78
CA PRO A 39 -9.60 18.60 -3.37
C PRO A 39 -10.04 18.90 -1.92
N ARG A 40 -10.57 17.91 -1.19
CA ARG A 40 -11.10 18.10 0.18
C ARG A 40 -10.03 17.94 1.28
N TYR A 41 -8.96 17.20 1.00
CA TYR A 41 -7.83 16.97 1.90
C TYR A 41 -6.55 17.62 1.39
N ARG A 42 -6.67 18.82 0.79
CA ARG A 42 -5.53 19.69 0.50
C ARG A 42 -4.94 20.16 1.83
N THR A 43 -4.16 19.30 2.47
CA THR A 43 -3.34 19.72 3.60
C THR A 43 -2.41 20.82 3.09
N ARG A 44 -2.05 21.78 3.94
CA ARG A 44 -1.17 22.92 3.62
C ARG A 44 0.21 22.51 3.04
N TRP A 45 0.48 21.21 2.93
CA TRP A 45 1.79 20.59 2.73
C TRP A 45 1.93 19.75 1.44
N GLY A 46 0.89 19.65 0.59
CA GLY A 46 0.96 18.93 -0.71
C GLY A 46 0.39 17.50 -0.69
N THR A 47 0.83 16.68 -1.66
CA THR A 47 0.53 15.24 -1.81
C THR A 47 0.60 14.49 -0.46
N PRO A 48 -0.24 13.46 -0.21
CA PRO A 48 -0.27 12.73 1.07
C PRO A 48 1.10 12.13 1.45
N TRP A 49 1.93 11.88 0.45
CA TRP A 49 3.33 11.53 0.61
C TRP A 49 4.20 12.66 0.03
N LYS A 50 5.27 13.06 0.72
CA LYS A 50 6.20 14.09 0.21
C LYS A 50 7.16 13.56 -0.86
N ASN A 51 7.54 12.27 -0.80
CA ASN A 51 8.46 11.62 -1.74
C ASN A 51 7.94 10.22 -2.12
N LEU A 52 8.10 9.85 -3.40
CA LEU A 52 7.75 8.53 -3.96
C LEU A 52 8.45 7.39 -3.21
N GLU A 53 9.73 7.54 -2.87
CA GLU A 53 10.48 6.56 -2.08
C GLU A 53 9.87 6.31 -0.70
N ARG A 54 9.37 7.37 -0.04
CA ARG A 54 8.77 7.25 1.28
C ARG A 54 7.45 6.48 1.21
N MET A 55 6.67 6.66 0.13
CA MET A 55 5.49 5.84 -0.14
C MET A 55 5.88 4.38 -0.36
N ARG A 56 6.85 4.10 -1.23
CA ARG A 56 7.31 2.72 -1.50
C ARG A 56 7.76 2.01 -0.22
N LEU A 57 8.50 2.69 0.66
CA LEU A 57 8.89 2.14 1.96
C LEU A 57 7.69 1.85 2.86
N GLN A 58 6.74 2.78 2.98
CA GLN A 58 5.54 2.57 3.80
C GLN A 58 4.69 1.42 3.28
N PHE A 59 4.47 1.33 1.98
CA PHE A 59 3.76 0.21 1.34
C PHE A 59 4.53 -1.11 1.51
N GLY A 60 5.86 -1.09 1.45
CA GLY A 60 6.70 -2.26 1.69
C GLY A 60 6.54 -2.79 3.11
N PHE A 61 6.67 -1.93 4.12
CA PHE A 61 6.49 -2.30 5.52
C PHE A 61 5.08 -2.84 5.80
N VAL A 62 4.05 -2.10 5.37
CA VAL A 62 2.65 -2.51 5.55
C VAL A 62 2.35 -3.81 4.81
N GLY A 63 2.90 -3.97 3.61
CA GLY A 63 2.75 -5.18 2.80
C GLY A 63 3.31 -6.42 3.47
N VAL A 64 4.54 -6.35 3.99
CA VAL A 64 5.17 -7.47 4.72
C VAL A 64 4.37 -7.83 5.98
N VAL A 65 3.92 -6.82 6.75
CA VAL A 65 3.11 -7.05 7.96
C VAL A 65 1.79 -7.74 7.60
N LEU A 66 1.08 -7.27 6.57
CA LEU A 66 -0.16 -7.86 6.10
C LEU A 66 0.01 -9.30 5.62
N VAL A 67 1.08 -9.59 4.87
CA VAL A 67 1.38 -10.96 4.43
C VAL A 67 1.64 -11.86 5.64
N LEU A 68 2.45 -11.42 6.60
CA LEU A 68 2.74 -12.21 7.81
C LEU A 68 1.48 -12.47 8.63
N VAL A 69 0.65 -11.44 8.87
CA VAL A 69 -0.62 -11.59 9.59
C VAL A 69 -1.58 -12.51 8.85
N GLY A 70 -1.66 -12.38 7.51
CA GLY A 70 -2.47 -13.24 6.65
C GLY A 70 -2.02 -14.69 6.69
N LEU A 71 -0.71 -14.93 6.67
CA LEU A 71 -0.13 -16.28 6.78
C LEU A 71 -0.43 -16.89 8.17
N VAL A 72 -0.21 -16.13 9.24
CA VAL A 72 -0.47 -16.60 10.61
C VAL A 72 -1.96 -16.95 10.82
N THR A 73 -2.86 -16.12 10.29
CA THR A 73 -4.32 -16.34 10.37
C THR A 73 -4.83 -17.45 9.45
N MET A 74 -4.03 -17.87 8.46
CA MET A 74 -4.30 -19.07 7.66
C MET A 74 -3.85 -20.36 8.35
N THR A 75 -2.74 -20.27 9.09
CA THR A 75 -2.14 -21.42 9.77
C THR A 75 -2.74 -21.75 11.14
N ARG A 76 -3.51 -20.82 11.72
CA ARG A 76 -4.24 -21.00 12.98
C ARG A 76 -5.73 -21.17 12.72
#